data_AF-A0A537TKL6-F1
#
_entry.id   AF-A0A537TKL6-F1
#
_cell.length_a   1.000
_cell.length_b   1.000
_cell.length_c   1.000
_cell.angle_alpha   90.00
_cell.angle_beta   90.00
_cell.angle_gamma   90.00
#
_symmetry.space_group_name_H-M   'P 1'
#
loop_
_entity.id
_entity.type
_entity.pdbx_description
1 polymer ?
#
loop_
_entity_poly.entity_id
_entity_poly.type
_entity_poly.pdbx_seq_one_letter_code
_entity_poly.pdbx_strand_id
1 'polypeptide(L)'
;ATIHNEPEFSELFMSYLLTRNSRIEEDLIDQLFNSSEKRLARLLLLLANFGKEGRPEPIVGNFSQETLAEMIGTTRSRVSFFMNKFRKLGFIEYNGKLEVHNSLLNVVLHDKPEIKTRDEAISAA
;
A
#
# COMPACT_ATOMS: atom_id res chain seq x y z
N ALA A 1 -6.15 31.00 28.94
CA ALA A 1 -5.81 30.76 30.36
C ALA A 1 -6.30 29.40 30.86
N THR A 2 -7.52 28.96 30.50
CA THR A 2 -8.15 27.72 30.99
C THR A 2 -7.32 26.44 30.76
N ILE A 3 -6.67 26.28 29.60
CA ILE A 3 -5.79 25.11 29.34
C ILE A 3 -4.59 25.05 30.30
N HIS A 4 -4.07 26.19 30.74
CA HIS A 4 -2.92 26.21 31.66
C HIS A 4 -3.34 26.04 33.12
N ASN A 5 -4.57 26.41 33.45
CA ASN A 5 -5.03 26.50 34.84
C ASN A 5 -5.80 25.25 35.28
N GLU A 6 -6.27 24.42 34.35
CA GLU A 6 -7.06 23.22 34.61
C GLU A 6 -6.34 21.98 34.03
N PRO A 7 -5.52 21.27 34.83
CA PRO A 7 -4.68 20.17 34.35
C PRO A 7 -5.47 19.02 33.71
N GLU A 8 -6.61 18.64 34.32
CA GLU A 8 -7.48 17.58 33.80
C GLU A 8 -8.07 17.95 32.44
N PHE A 9 -8.48 19.22 32.27
CA PHE A 9 -8.97 19.71 30.99
C PHE A 9 -7.86 19.76 29.94
N SER A 10 -6.64 20.15 30.34
CA SER A 10 -5.48 20.15 29.45
C SER A 10 -5.14 18.75 28.96
N GLU A 11 -5.19 17.74 29.82
CA GLU A 11 -4.88 16.35 29.46
C GLU A 11 -5.96 15.77 28.53
N LEU A 12 -7.23 16.02 28.82
CA LEU A 12 -8.34 15.63 27.94
C LEU A 12 -8.24 16.31 26.57
N PHE A 13 -7.91 17.60 26.56
CA PHE A 13 -7.74 18.36 25.32
C PHE A 13 -6.54 17.87 24.50
N MET A 14 -5.40 17.57 25.15
CA MET A 14 -4.21 17.04 24.48
C MET A 14 -4.44 15.64 23.92
N SER A 15 -5.09 14.74 24.66
CA SER A 15 -5.42 13.40 24.17
C SER A 15 -6.39 13.44 22.97
N TYR A 16 -7.38 14.34 23.01
CA TYR A 16 -8.27 14.60 21.88
C TYR A 16 -7.50 15.11 20.65
N LEU A 17 -6.60 16.09 20.82
CA LEU A 17 -5.80 16.63 19.71
C LEU A 17 -4.86 15.57 19.10
N LEU A 18 -4.20 14.77 19.93
CA LEU A 18 -3.32 13.70 19.46
C LEU A 18 -4.10 12.64 18.68
N THR A 19 -5.26 12.21 19.19
CA THR A 19 -6.14 11.24 18.51
C THR A 19 -6.63 11.79 17.17
N ARG A 20 -7.02 13.08 17.14
CA ARG A 20 -7.50 13.72 15.92
C ARG A 20 -6.38 13.90 14.88
N ASN A 21 -5.17 14.26 15.30
CA ASN A 21 -4.03 14.38 14.41
C ASN A 21 -3.61 13.02 13.83
N SER A 22 -3.57 11.97 14.65
CA SER A 22 -3.26 10.61 14.18
C SER A 22 -4.21 10.13 13.09
N ARG A 23 -5.53 10.37 13.25
CA ARG A 23 -6.52 10.01 12.22
C ARG A 23 -6.36 10.81 10.94
N ILE A 24 -6.07 12.11 11.04
CA ILE A 24 -5.83 12.95 9.86
C ILE A 24 -4.55 12.51 9.13
N GLU A 25 -3.51 12.14 9.86
CA GLU A 25 -2.28 11.59 9.26
C GLU A 25 -2.55 10.24 8.58
N GLU A 26 -3.31 9.34 9.20
CA GLU A 26 -3.75 8.07 8.60
C GLU A 26 -4.56 8.31 7.33
N ASP A 27 -5.56 9.20 7.35
CA ASP A 27 -6.39 9.52 6.18
C ASP A 27 -5.56 10.18 5.07
N LEU A 28 -4.59 11.03 5.41
CA LEU A 28 -3.67 11.63 4.44
C LEU A 28 -2.72 10.59 3.86
N ILE A 29 -2.25 9.65 4.68
CA ILE A 29 -1.47 8.51 4.21
C ILE A 29 -2.34 7.70 3.27
N ASP A 30 -3.56 7.31 3.62
CA ASP A 30 -4.43 6.54 2.73
C ASP A 30 -4.81 7.30 1.45
N GLN A 31 -4.96 8.62 1.52
CA GLN A 31 -5.27 9.47 0.35
C GLN A 31 -4.06 9.65 -0.58
N LEU A 32 -2.85 9.79 -0.03
CA LEU A 32 -1.60 9.82 -0.79
C LEU A 32 -1.14 8.41 -1.23
N PHE A 33 -1.57 7.39 -0.48
CA PHE A 33 -1.17 6.00 -0.55
C PHE A 33 -2.35 5.03 -0.77
N ASN A 34 -3.33 5.47 -1.56
CA ASN A 34 -3.85 4.66 -2.65
C ASN A 34 -2.69 4.43 -3.64
N SER A 35 -1.70 3.67 -3.15
CA SER A 35 -0.29 3.93 -3.39
C SER A 35 0.06 3.63 -4.83
N SER A 36 1.13 4.24 -5.34
CA SER A 36 1.67 3.82 -6.63
C SER A 36 1.96 2.30 -6.64
N GLU A 37 2.23 1.68 -5.48
CA GLU A 37 2.31 0.22 -5.34
C GLU A 37 0.97 -0.47 -5.60
N LYS A 38 -0.11 -0.05 -4.93
CA LYS A 38 -1.46 -0.64 -5.13
C LYS A 38 -2.01 -0.35 -6.52
N ARG A 39 -1.79 0.85 -7.06
CA ARG A 39 -2.19 1.21 -8.43
C ARG A 39 -1.45 0.35 -9.44
N LEU A 40 -0.16 0.11 -9.24
CA LEU A 40 0.60 -0.84 -10.04
C LEU A 40 0.03 -2.26 -9.90
N ALA A 41 -0.20 -2.74 -8.68
CA ALA A 41 -0.74 -4.08 -8.44
C ALA A 41 -2.10 -4.28 -9.12
N ARG A 42 -3.03 -3.33 -8.98
CA ARG A 42 -4.33 -3.35 -9.65
C ARG A 42 -4.21 -3.33 -11.17
N LEU A 43 -3.32 -2.47 -11.71
CA LEU A 43 -3.07 -2.42 -13.15
C LEU A 43 -2.55 -3.75 -13.67
N LEU A 44 -1.57 -4.36 -13.00
CA LEU A 44 -1.02 -5.65 -13.38
C LEU A 44 -2.06 -6.77 -13.31
N LEU A 45 -2.87 -6.81 -12.25
CA LEU A 45 -3.99 -7.76 -12.12
C LEU A 45 -5.02 -7.58 -13.24
N LEU A 46 -5.34 -6.33 -13.59
CA LEU A 46 -6.25 -6.04 -14.71
C LEU A 46 -5.67 -6.54 -16.04
N LEU A 47 -4.41 -6.22 -16.32
CA LEU A 47 -3.72 -6.63 -17.54
C LEU A 47 -3.59 -8.17 -17.65
N ALA A 48 -3.39 -8.87 -16.54
CA ALA A 48 -3.34 -10.33 -16.50
C ALA A 48 -4.72 -10.99 -16.66
N ASN A 49 -5.80 -10.28 -16.30
CA ASN A 49 -7.18 -10.77 -16.39
C ASN A 49 -7.88 -10.40 -17.71
N PHE A 50 -7.24 -9.67 -18.62
CA PHE A 50 -7.79 -9.29 -19.93
C PHE A 50 -8.01 -10.49 -20.90
N GLY A 51 -7.81 -11.73 -20.44
CA GLY A 51 -7.83 -12.97 -21.25
C GLY A 51 -9.12 -13.79 -21.23
N LYS A 52 -9.73 -14.09 -20.07
CA LYS A 52 -11.02 -14.81 -19.88
C LYS A 52 -11.26 -15.17 -18.41
N GLU A 53 -12.51 -15.50 -18.09
CA GLU A 53 -13.00 -15.84 -16.75
C GLU A 53 -12.14 -16.89 -16.02
N GLY A 54 -11.46 -16.44 -14.95
CA GLY A 54 -11.10 -17.31 -13.82
C GLY A 54 -9.67 -17.83 -13.73
N ARG A 55 -8.75 -17.50 -14.65
CA ARG A 55 -7.33 -17.87 -14.54
C ARG A 55 -6.41 -16.68 -14.91
N PRO A 56 -5.45 -16.29 -14.05
CA PRO A 56 -4.43 -15.31 -14.43
C PRO A 56 -3.64 -15.84 -15.61
N GLU A 57 -3.66 -15.13 -16.73
CA GLU A 57 -2.80 -15.44 -17.86
C GLU A 57 -1.53 -14.56 -17.80
N PRO A 58 -0.39 -15.05 -18.31
CA PRO A 58 0.79 -14.23 -18.51
C PRO A 58 0.42 -12.95 -19.28
N ILE A 59 0.92 -11.80 -18.86
CA ILE A 59 0.70 -10.54 -19.58
C ILE A 59 1.40 -10.68 -20.94
N VAL A 60 0.62 -10.91 -22.00
CA VAL A 60 1.11 -10.97 -23.38
C VAL A 60 1.16 -9.56 -23.93
N GLY A 61 2.15 -8.79 -23.47
CA GLY A 61 2.41 -7.44 -23.94
C GLY A 61 3.72 -6.90 -23.38
N ASN A 62 4.58 -6.37 -24.25
CA ASN A 62 5.78 -5.66 -23.83
C ASN A 62 5.39 -4.27 -23.30
N PHE A 63 4.94 -4.18 -22.05
CA PHE A 63 4.76 -2.89 -21.38
C PHE A 63 6.09 -2.46 -20.78
N SER A 64 6.62 -1.33 -21.24
CA SER A 64 7.79 -0.72 -20.61
C SER A 64 7.44 -0.19 -19.21
N GLN A 65 8.41 -0.14 -18.30
CA GLN A 65 8.19 0.43 -16.97
C GLN A 65 7.88 1.93 -17.03
N GLU A 66 8.41 2.66 -18.02
CA GLU A 66 8.02 4.02 -18.35
C GLU A 66 6.52 4.13 -18.64
N THR A 67 5.99 3.28 -19.53
CA THR A 67 4.56 3.26 -19.87
C THR A 67 3.71 2.95 -18.64
N LEU A 68 4.12 1.98 -17.82
CA LEU A 68 3.41 1.67 -16.57
C LEU A 68 3.42 2.88 -15.62
N ALA A 69 4.54 3.61 -15.55
CA ALA A 69 4.69 4.77 -14.68
C ALA A 69 3.76 5.92 -15.09
N GLU A 70 3.64 6.19 -16.39
CA GLU A 70 2.67 7.14 -16.93
C GLU A 70 1.24 6.73 -16.60
N MET A 71 0.88 5.46 -16.80
CA MET A 71 -0.46 4.94 -16.54
C MET A 71 -0.89 5.03 -15.07
N ILE A 72 0.04 4.86 -14.13
CA ILE A 72 -0.25 4.95 -12.70
C ILE A 72 0.16 6.29 -12.09
N GLY A 73 0.53 7.30 -12.90
CA GLY A 73 0.93 8.63 -12.43
C GLY A 73 2.05 8.59 -11.39
N THR A 74 3.19 7.98 -11.73
CA THR A 74 4.40 7.93 -10.89
C THR A 74 5.66 7.98 -11.74
N THR A 75 6.84 7.83 -11.13
CA THR A 75 8.12 7.78 -11.86
C THR A 75 8.49 6.34 -12.24
N ARG A 76 9.24 6.17 -13.34
CA ARG A 76 9.80 4.87 -13.72
C ARG A 76 10.60 4.21 -12.60
N SER A 77 11.38 4.99 -11.85
CA SER A 77 12.17 4.47 -10.71
C SER A 77 11.29 3.87 -9.61
N ARG A 78 10.13 4.47 -9.32
CA ARG A 78 9.15 3.94 -8.38
C ARG A 78 8.51 2.65 -8.90
N VAL A 79 8.15 2.58 -10.18
CA VAL A 79 7.67 1.32 -10.81
C VAL A 79 8.73 0.24 -10.69
N SER A 80 9.97 0.52 -11.07
CA SER A 80 11.08 -0.44 -11.00
C SER A 80 11.28 -1.00 -9.59
N PHE A 81 11.20 -0.11 -8.59
CA PHE A 81 11.27 -0.50 -7.18
C PHE A 81 10.16 -1.49 -6.81
N PHE A 82 8.90 -1.21 -7.16
CA PHE A 82 7.77 -2.10 -6.86
C PHE A 82 7.80 -3.41 -7.64
N MET A 83 8.16 -3.39 -8.93
CA MET A 83 8.33 -4.62 -9.72
C MET A 83 9.38 -5.54 -9.10
N ASN A 84 10.51 -4.98 -8.63
CA ASN A 84 11.53 -5.75 -7.93
C ASN A 84 11.03 -6.31 -6.58
N LYS A 85 10.24 -5.53 -5.84
CA LYS A 85 9.60 -5.98 -4.59
C LYS A 85 8.63 -7.14 -4.85
N PHE A 86 7.73 -6.99 -5.82
CA PHE A 86 6.75 -8.01 -6.21
C PHE A 86 7.43 -9.31 -6.66
N ARG A 87 8.52 -9.20 -7.42
CA ARG A 87 9.33 -10.37 -7.82
C ARG A 87 9.92 -11.09 -6.62
N LYS A 88 10.52 -10.35 -5.66
CA LYS A 88 11.10 -10.95 -4.44
C LYS A 88 10.04 -11.63 -3.56
N LEU A 89 8.81 -11.13 -3.58
CA LEU A 89 7.67 -11.69 -2.83
C LEU A 89 6.93 -12.80 -3.58
N GLY A 90 7.37 -13.15 -4.81
CA GLY A 90 6.73 -14.19 -5.61
C GLY A 90 5.35 -13.81 -6.14
N PHE A 91 5.05 -12.51 -6.27
CA PHE A 91 3.80 -12.02 -6.86
C PHE A 91 3.87 -11.91 -8.37
N ILE A 92 5.08 -11.78 -8.93
CA ILE A 92 5.34 -11.74 -10.38
C ILE A 92 6.62 -12.48 -10.75
N GLU A 93 6.71 -12.96 -11.99
CA GLU A 93 7.91 -13.56 -12.58
C GLU A 93 8.23 -13.00 -13.98
N TYR A 94 9.51 -13.07 -14.37
CA TYR A 94 10.01 -12.61 -15.67
C TYR A 94 10.69 -13.78 -16.39
N ASN A 95 9.90 -14.63 -17.04
CA ASN A 95 10.39 -15.76 -17.83
C ASN A 95 10.25 -15.47 -19.33
N GLY A 96 10.77 -14.31 -19.76
CA GLY A 96 10.58 -13.77 -21.12
C GLY A 96 9.22 -13.08 -21.34
N LYS A 97 8.23 -13.37 -20.49
CA LYS A 97 6.97 -12.62 -20.33
C LYS A 97 6.76 -12.28 -18.86
N LEU A 98 5.95 -11.27 -18.59
CA LEU A 98 5.55 -10.91 -17.23
C LEU A 98 4.38 -11.80 -16.79
N GLU A 99 4.63 -12.67 -15.82
CA GLU A 99 3.59 -13.50 -15.20
C GLU A 99 3.14 -12.87 -13.88
N VAL A 100 1.84 -12.81 -13.64
CA VAL A 100 1.23 -12.23 -12.45
C VAL A 100 0.50 -13.32 -11.68
N HIS A 101 0.83 -13.48 -10.40
CA HIS A 101 0.21 -14.47 -9.53
C HIS A 101 -0.97 -13.87 -8.75
N ASN A 102 -1.98 -14.71 -8.44
CA ASN A 102 -3.14 -14.31 -7.63
C ASN A 102 -2.76 -13.77 -6.25
N SER A 103 -1.59 -14.15 -5.71
CA SER A 103 -1.05 -13.63 -4.45
C SER A 103 -0.83 -12.12 -4.48
N LEU A 104 -0.74 -11.49 -5.65
CA LEU A 104 -0.68 -10.03 -5.79
C LEU A 104 -1.96 -9.34 -5.28
N LEU A 105 -3.10 -10.04 -5.23
CA LEU A 105 -4.33 -9.53 -4.60
C LEU A 105 -4.11 -9.17 -3.13
N ASN A 106 -3.16 -9.82 -2.44
CA ASN A 106 -2.86 -9.49 -1.05
C ASN A 106 -2.37 -8.04 -0.89
N VAL A 107 -1.68 -7.48 -1.89
CA VAL A 107 -1.24 -6.07 -1.91
C VAL A 107 -2.43 -5.12 -2.01
N VAL A 108 -3.53 -5.55 -2.63
CA VAL A 108 -4.74 -4.74 -2.85
C VAL A 108 -5.74 -4.90 -1.70
N LEU A 109 -5.79 -6.07 -1.07
CA LEU A 109 -6.80 -6.44 -0.07
C LEU A 109 -6.36 -6.18 1.37
N HIS A 110 -5.06 -6.23 1.68
CA HIS A 110 -4.57 -5.99 3.05
C HIS A 110 -4.21 -4.52 3.21
N ASP A 111 -5.21 -3.74 3.62
CA ASP A 111 -5.06 -2.31 3.89
C ASP A 111 -5.16 -1.95 5.38
N LYS A 112 -5.06 -2.95 6.26
CA LYS A 112 -5.05 -2.65 7.70
C LYS A 112 -3.62 -2.33 8.11
N PRO A 113 -3.32 -1.13 8.62
CA PRO A 113 -2.14 -0.96 9.44
C PRO A 113 -2.29 -1.93 10.62
N GLU A 114 -1.39 -2.91 10.72
CA GLU A 114 -1.20 -3.61 11.97
C GLU A 114 -0.71 -2.57 12.98
N ILE A 115 -1.65 -2.01 13.74
CA ILE A 115 -1.33 -1.30 14.96
C ILE A 115 -0.65 -2.35 15.83
N LYS A 116 0.68 -2.30 15.91
CA LYS A 116 1.40 -3.01 16.96
C LYS A 116 0.93 -2.43 18.28
N THR A 117 -0.12 -3.01 18.85
CA THR A 117 -0.52 -2.72 20.22
C THR A 117 0.69 -3.02 21.10
N ARG A 118 1.02 -2.05 21.95
CA ARG A 118 2.15 -2.05 22.88
C ARG A 118 2.02 -3.11 23.98
N ASP A 119 1.29 -4.19 23.74
CA ASP A 119 1.08 -5.31 24.65
C ASP A 119 2.09 -6.44 24.35
N GLU A 120 2.62 -6.54 23.13
CA GLU A 120 3.66 -7.55 22.80
C GLU A 120 5.03 -7.22 23.40
N ALA A 121 5.30 -5.95 23.74
CA ALA A 121 6.56 -5.53 24.36
C ALA A 121 6.67 -5.89 25.85
N ILE A 122 5.56 -6.27 26.50
CA ILE A 122 5.53 -6.61 27.94
C ILE A 122 5.69 -8.13 28.16
N SER A 123 5.50 -8.96 27.12
CA SER A 123 5.69 -10.41 27.21
C SER A 123 7.14 -10.87 26.97
N ALA A 124 8.05 -9.96 26.62
CA ALA A 124 9.45 -10.27 26.30
C ALA A 124 10.47 -9.68 27.29
N ALA A 125 10.01 -9.19 28.45
CA ALA A 125 10.82 -8.76 29.59
C ALA A 125 10.46 -9.61 30.82
#